data_AF-A0A357FPJ0-F1
#
_entry.id   AF-A0A357FPJ0-F1
#
_cell.length_a   1.000
_cell.length_b   1.000
_cell.length_c   1.000
_cell.angle_alpha   90.00
_cell.angle_beta   90.00
_cell.angle_gamma   90.00
#
_symmetry.space_group_name_H-M   'P 1'
#
loop_
_entity.id
_entity.type
_entity.pdbx_description
1 polymer ?
#
loop_
_entity_poly.entity_id
_entity_poly.type
_entity_poly.pdbx_seq_one_letter_code
_entity_poly.pdbx_strand_id
1 'polypeptide(L)'
;MTTERRLPTWLKVKMPSGQNYSKLQNLIKTQGLHTVCEEARCPNIGECWEKETATFMILGDICTRACTYCAVTTGRPTNLDLEEPRRLANTVKILDLRYAVITSVNRDDLPDGGAYIFAQCIKQIKKKVPTCKVEVLTPDFQGDWESLKVVTDANPETFNHNIETVKRIFPRVRAKGDYELSLRLLDKVKDLMPDGVTKSGMMVGLGETKT
;
A
#
# COMPACT_ATOMS: atom_id res chain seq x y z
N MET A 1 -4.19 19.31 -21.78
CA MET A 1 -3.58 18.61 -22.92
C MET A 1 -3.46 17.14 -22.58
N THR A 2 -4.46 16.34 -22.94
CA THR A 2 -4.36 14.88 -22.91
C THR A 2 -3.58 14.46 -24.15
N THR A 3 -2.27 14.28 -24.04
CA THR A 3 -1.54 13.55 -25.07
C THR A 3 -1.98 12.10 -25.01
N GLU A 4 -2.84 11.65 -25.94
CA GLU A 4 -3.08 10.24 -26.19
C GLU A 4 -1.78 9.62 -26.74
N ARG A 5 -0.88 9.27 -25.83
CA ARG A 5 0.29 8.46 -26.17
C ARG A 5 -0.18 7.01 -26.19
N ARG A 6 -0.13 6.40 -27.37
CA ARG A 6 -0.37 4.96 -27.52
C ARG A 6 0.62 4.20 -26.61
N LEU A 7 0.11 3.26 -25.82
CA LEU A 7 0.94 2.40 -24.98
C LEU A 7 2.00 1.68 -25.85
N PRO A 8 3.29 1.79 -25.52
CA PRO A 8 4.34 1.03 -26.16
C PRO A 8 4.08 -0.47 -26.13
N THR A 9 4.57 -1.19 -27.13
CA THR A 9 4.32 -2.63 -27.28
C THR A 9 4.82 -3.44 -26.09
N TRP A 10 5.96 -3.07 -25.51
CA TRP A 10 6.56 -3.74 -24.35
C TRP A 10 5.81 -3.51 -23.02
N LEU A 11 4.86 -2.57 -22.97
CA LEU A 11 4.03 -2.31 -21.78
C LEU A 11 2.67 -3.03 -21.83
N LYS A 12 2.39 -3.78 -22.91
CA LYS A 12 1.14 -4.53 -23.03
C LYS A 12 1.24 -5.85 -22.27
N VAL A 13 0.31 -6.07 -21.35
CA VAL A 13 0.17 -7.32 -20.60
C VAL A 13 -1.02 -8.13 -21.11
N LYS A 14 -1.03 -9.42 -20.78
CA LYS A 14 -2.22 -10.27 -20.99
C LYS A 14 -3.28 -9.91 -19.97
N MET A 15 -4.56 -9.95 -20.38
CA MET A 15 -5.66 -9.80 -19.44
C MET A 15 -5.63 -10.92 -18.40
N PRO A 16 -5.80 -10.60 -17.11
CA PRO A 16 -5.94 -11.63 -16.08
C PRO A 16 -7.15 -12.49 -16.42
N SER A 17 -6.92 -13.79 -16.56
CA SER A 17 -7.95 -14.77 -16.89
C SER A 17 -7.65 -16.04 -16.12
N GLY A 18 -8.65 -16.61 -15.44
CA GLY A 18 -8.49 -17.83 -14.67
C GLY A 18 -9.48 -17.94 -13.52
N GLN A 19 -9.77 -19.18 -13.09
CA GLN A 19 -10.71 -19.44 -11.99
C GLN A 19 -10.22 -18.87 -10.65
N ASN A 20 -8.89 -18.80 -10.43
CA ASN A 20 -8.31 -18.26 -9.20
C ASN A 20 -8.58 -16.75 -9.06
N TYR A 21 -8.50 -16.00 -10.16
CA TYR A 21 -8.81 -14.58 -10.20
C TYR A 21 -10.26 -14.31 -9.76
N SER A 22 -11.24 -15.02 -10.36
CA SER A 22 -12.66 -14.81 -10.03
C SER A 22 -13.01 -15.23 -8.60
N LYS A 23 -12.42 -16.34 -8.10
CA LYS A 23 -12.60 -16.76 -6.70
C LYS A 23 -12.07 -15.72 -5.73
N LEU A 24 -10.90 -15.16 -6.02
CA LEU A 24 -10.27 -14.14 -5.19
C LEU A 24 -11.04 -12.83 -5.21
N GLN A 25 -11.44 -12.35 -6.39
CA GLN A 25 -12.28 -11.16 -6.53
C GLN A 25 -13.57 -11.30 -5.70
N ASN A 26 -14.22 -12.46 -5.74
CA ASN A 26 -15.39 -12.74 -4.91
C ASN A 26 -15.04 -12.78 -3.42
N LEU A 27 -13.89 -13.33 -3.03
CA LEU A 27 -13.46 -13.37 -1.63
C LEU A 27 -13.20 -11.96 -1.08
N ILE A 28 -12.45 -11.12 -1.80
CA ILE A 28 -12.18 -9.73 -1.40
C ILE A 28 -13.49 -8.97 -1.19
N LYS A 29 -14.41 -9.09 -2.16
CA LYS A 29 -15.73 -8.46 -2.10
C LYS A 29 -16.58 -8.96 -0.93
N THR A 30 -16.63 -10.28 -0.71
CA THR A 30 -17.43 -10.87 0.39
C THR A 30 -16.87 -10.56 1.78
N GLN A 31 -15.56 -10.34 1.89
CA GLN A 31 -14.90 -9.95 3.13
C GLN A 31 -14.93 -8.43 3.37
N GLY A 32 -15.50 -7.64 2.44
CA GLY A 32 -15.52 -6.17 2.53
C GLY A 32 -14.12 -5.60 2.70
N LEU A 33 -13.18 -6.09 1.89
CA LEU A 33 -11.79 -5.63 1.82
C LEU A 33 -11.56 -4.93 0.49
N HIS A 34 -10.51 -4.12 0.43
CA HIS A 34 -10.05 -3.49 -0.81
C HIS A 34 -8.63 -3.97 -1.15
N THR A 35 -8.30 -3.97 -2.44
CA THR A 35 -6.94 -4.23 -2.91
C THR A 35 -6.47 -3.10 -3.81
N VAL A 36 -5.20 -2.69 -3.67
CA VAL A 36 -4.61 -1.75 -4.64
C VAL A 36 -4.58 -2.37 -6.03
N CYS A 37 -4.52 -3.70 -6.12
CA CYS A 37 -4.56 -4.42 -7.38
C CYS A 37 -5.80 -4.06 -8.21
N GLU A 38 -6.98 -3.98 -7.57
CA GLU A 38 -8.23 -3.61 -8.24
C GLU A 38 -8.38 -2.10 -8.37
N GLU A 39 -8.17 -1.35 -7.28
CA GLU A 39 -8.41 0.11 -7.25
C GLU A 39 -7.44 0.87 -8.17
N ALA A 40 -6.18 0.43 -8.26
CA ALA A 40 -5.20 1.00 -9.18
C ALA A 40 -5.18 0.35 -10.57
N ARG A 41 -6.11 -0.59 -10.85
CA ARG A 41 -6.21 -1.31 -12.13
C ARG A 41 -4.89 -1.94 -12.55
N CYS A 42 -4.27 -2.66 -11.61
CA CYS A 42 -2.91 -3.16 -11.76
C CYS A 42 -2.81 -4.18 -12.92
N PRO A 43 -1.92 -3.96 -13.90
CA PRO A 43 -1.72 -4.91 -15.00
C PRO A 43 -1.13 -6.26 -14.54
N ASN A 44 -0.52 -6.30 -13.34
CA ASN A 44 0.17 -7.48 -12.81
C ASN A 44 -0.71 -8.36 -11.91
N ILE A 45 -1.99 -8.03 -11.73
CA ILE A 45 -2.90 -8.68 -10.78
C ILE A 45 -2.95 -10.21 -10.96
N GLY A 46 -2.93 -10.72 -12.19
CA GLY A 46 -2.91 -12.16 -12.46
C GLY A 46 -1.61 -12.84 -12.01
N GLU A 47 -0.46 -12.27 -12.36
CA GLU A 47 0.85 -12.85 -12.08
C GLU A 47 1.19 -12.83 -10.57
N CYS A 48 0.88 -11.73 -9.88
CA CYS A 48 1.13 -11.63 -8.44
C CYS A 48 0.35 -12.70 -7.68
N TRP A 49 -0.89 -12.95 -8.07
CA TRP A 49 -1.75 -13.90 -7.37
C TRP A 49 -1.37 -15.36 -7.62
N GLU A 50 -0.86 -15.69 -8.81
CA GLU A 50 -0.26 -17.02 -9.07
C GLU A 50 0.99 -17.29 -8.22
N LYS A 51 1.64 -16.23 -7.74
CA LYS A 51 2.80 -16.30 -6.83
C LYS A 51 2.44 -16.24 -5.35
N GLU A 52 1.17 -16.43 -5.00
CA GLU A 52 0.66 -16.42 -3.61
C GLU A 52 1.01 -15.13 -2.86
N THR A 53 0.93 -14.00 -3.56
CA THR A 53 1.08 -12.66 -2.98
C THR A 53 -0.05 -11.73 -3.38
N ALA A 54 -0.46 -10.87 -2.47
CA ALA A 54 -1.49 -9.85 -2.72
C ALA A 54 -1.20 -8.58 -1.91
N THR A 55 -1.67 -7.45 -2.46
CA THR A 55 -1.58 -6.14 -1.81
C THR A 55 -2.95 -5.69 -1.37
N PHE A 56 -3.18 -5.67 -0.06
CA PHE A 56 -4.41 -5.22 0.57
C PHE A 56 -4.36 -3.71 0.83
N MET A 57 -5.44 -3.02 0.51
CA MET A 57 -5.63 -1.62 0.85
C MET A 57 -6.59 -1.55 2.05
N ILE A 58 -6.06 -1.19 3.21
CA ILE A 58 -6.83 -1.01 4.45
C ILE A 58 -7.31 0.43 4.60
N LEU A 59 -8.21 0.67 5.56
CA LEU A 59 -8.80 1.97 5.88
C LEU A 59 -9.75 2.53 4.82
N GLY A 60 -10.28 1.65 3.96
CA GLY A 60 -11.24 1.97 2.90
C GLY A 60 -10.60 2.37 1.56
N ASP A 61 -11.42 2.94 0.68
CA ASP A 61 -11.12 3.31 -0.71
C ASP A 61 -11.17 4.82 -0.99
N ILE A 62 -11.41 5.63 0.04
CA ILE A 62 -11.44 7.09 -0.03
C ILE A 62 -10.20 7.65 0.67
N CYS A 63 -9.40 8.42 -0.06
CA CYS A 63 -8.18 9.04 0.43
C CYS A 63 -8.40 10.52 0.76
N THR A 64 -7.85 10.98 1.89
CA THR A 64 -7.86 12.40 2.31
C THR A 64 -6.91 13.29 1.50
N ARG A 65 -6.14 12.70 0.56
CA ARG A 65 -5.15 13.38 -0.29
C ARG A 65 -5.38 13.05 -1.76
N ALA A 66 -5.10 14.02 -2.63
CA ALA A 66 -5.34 13.99 -4.07
C ALA A 66 -4.02 13.93 -4.87
N CYS A 67 -3.21 12.89 -4.69
CA CYS A 67 -1.99 12.71 -5.49
C CYS A 67 -2.35 12.53 -6.97
N THR A 68 -1.71 13.28 -7.87
CA THR A 68 -2.15 13.38 -9.28
C THR A 68 -1.91 12.10 -10.09
N TYR A 69 -1.04 11.21 -9.60
CA TYR A 69 -0.77 9.91 -10.20
C TYR A 69 -1.64 8.78 -9.64
N CYS A 70 -2.34 9.04 -8.53
CA CYS A 70 -3.07 8.00 -7.81
C CYS A 70 -4.49 7.88 -8.37
N ALA A 71 -4.91 6.63 -8.64
CA ALA A 71 -6.25 6.34 -9.14
C ALA A 71 -7.32 6.25 -8.02
N VAL A 72 -6.90 6.23 -6.75
CA VAL A 72 -7.79 6.11 -5.60
C VAL A 72 -8.65 7.36 -5.45
N THR A 73 -9.94 7.15 -5.14
CA THR A 73 -10.92 8.23 -4.96
C THR A 73 -10.48 9.19 -3.84
N THR A 74 -10.48 10.49 -4.12
CA THR A 74 -10.25 11.51 -3.09
C THR A 74 -11.56 11.92 -2.44
N GLY A 75 -11.59 12.04 -1.11
CA GLY A 75 -12.75 12.51 -0.37
C GLY A 75 -12.54 12.49 1.14
N ARG A 76 -13.64 12.59 1.88
CA ARG A 76 -13.65 12.42 3.33
C ARG A 76 -14.12 11.01 3.68
N PRO A 77 -13.26 10.15 4.26
CA PRO A 77 -13.68 8.86 4.78
C PRO A 77 -14.75 9.04 5.86
N THR A 78 -15.75 8.16 5.88
CA THR A 78 -16.90 8.29 6.79
C THR A 78 -16.82 7.34 7.98
N ASN A 79 -16.11 6.23 7.86
CA ASN A 79 -16.08 5.17 8.87
C ASN A 79 -14.64 4.68 9.15
N LEU A 80 -14.46 4.06 10.32
CA LEU A 80 -13.26 3.32 10.69
C LEU A 80 -13.70 1.92 11.12
N ASP A 81 -13.25 0.90 10.38
CA ASP A 81 -13.61 -0.49 10.64
C ASP A 81 -12.52 -1.18 11.46
N LEU A 82 -12.80 -1.40 12.75
CA LEU A 82 -11.86 -2.06 13.67
C LEU A 82 -11.77 -3.57 13.46
N GLU A 83 -12.70 -4.18 12.73
CA GLU A 83 -12.73 -5.61 12.40
C GLU A 83 -11.98 -5.94 11.09
N GLU A 84 -11.62 -4.93 10.31
CA GLU A 84 -10.85 -5.07 9.07
C GLU A 84 -9.57 -5.92 9.25
N PRO A 85 -8.73 -5.71 10.29
CA PRO A 85 -7.56 -6.56 10.55
C PRO A 85 -7.87 -8.05 10.66
N ARG A 86 -8.98 -8.41 11.32
CA ARG A 86 -9.38 -9.80 11.49
C ARG A 86 -9.82 -10.41 10.17
N ARG A 87 -10.60 -9.68 9.37
CA ARG A 87 -11.05 -10.15 8.04
C ARG A 87 -9.89 -10.27 7.06
N LEU A 88 -8.94 -9.34 7.10
CA LEU A 88 -7.70 -9.41 6.33
C LEU A 88 -6.91 -10.67 6.68
N ALA A 89 -6.64 -10.93 7.96
CA ALA A 89 -5.91 -12.14 8.38
C ALA A 89 -6.65 -13.44 8.02
N ASN A 90 -7.99 -13.44 8.08
CA ASN A 90 -8.80 -14.58 7.59
C ASN A 90 -8.57 -14.80 6.09
N THR A 91 -8.58 -13.73 5.31
CA THR A 91 -8.40 -13.76 3.86
C THR A 91 -7.02 -14.27 3.49
N VAL A 92 -5.97 -13.75 4.14
CA VAL A 92 -4.58 -14.24 3.98
C VAL A 92 -4.49 -15.74 4.24
N LYS A 93 -5.18 -16.26 5.28
CA LYS A 93 -5.22 -17.70 5.58
C LYS A 93 -5.98 -18.50 4.51
N ILE A 94 -7.14 -18.03 4.07
CA ILE A 94 -7.98 -18.72 3.07
C ILE A 94 -7.22 -18.84 1.74
N LEU A 95 -6.44 -17.83 1.40
CA LEU A 95 -5.65 -17.76 0.17
C LEU A 95 -4.28 -18.40 0.28
N ASP A 96 -3.89 -18.86 1.47
CA ASP A 96 -2.58 -19.46 1.76
C ASP A 96 -1.40 -18.59 1.26
N LEU A 97 -1.49 -17.27 1.46
CA LEU A 97 -0.47 -16.36 0.96
C LEU A 97 0.85 -16.55 1.72
N ARG A 98 1.96 -16.64 0.98
CA ARG A 98 3.32 -16.64 1.56
C ARG A 98 3.84 -15.23 1.83
N TYR A 99 3.30 -14.23 1.14
CA TYR A 99 3.72 -12.84 1.29
C TYR A 99 2.55 -11.88 1.12
N ALA A 100 2.19 -11.13 2.17
CA ALA A 100 1.12 -10.14 2.15
C ALA A 100 1.70 -8.73 2.22
N VAL A 101 1.32 -7.87 1.28
CA VAL A 101 1.60 -6.43 1.34
C VAL A 101 0.37 -5.71 1.89
N ILE A 102 0.54 -4.87 2.90
CA ILE A 102 -0.51 -4.04 3.48
C ILE A 102 -0.18 -2.59 3.17
N THR A 103 -1.10 -1.89 2.52
CA THR A 103 -1.02 -0.45 2.29
C THR A 103 -2.34 0.20 2.68
N SER A 104 -2.39 1.52 2.71
CA SER A 104 -3.64 2.22 3.01
C SER A 104 -3.85 3.45 2.13
N VAL A 105 -5.06 3.96 2.15
CA VAL A 105 -5.33 5.36 1.85
C VAL A 105 -4.76 6.26 2.95
N ASN A 106 -4.58 7.56 2.67
CA ASN A 106 -4.23 8.52 3.72
C ASN A 106 -5.46 8.82 4.57
N ARG A 107 -5.33 8.71 5.88
CA ARG A 107 -6.36 9.05 6.89
C ARG A 107 -5.92 10.24 7.73
N ASP A 108 -5.69 11.38 7.09
CA ASP A 108 -5.36 12.65 7.76
C ASP A 108 -6.45 13.10 8.77
N ASP A 109 -7.63 12.47 8.73
CA ASP A 109 -8.75 12.68 9.66
C ASP A 109 -8.62 11.90 10.98
N LEU A 110 -7.72 10.91 11.05
CA LEU A 110 -7.45 10.12 12.25
C LEU A 110 -6.22 10.68 12.99
N PRO A 111 -6.23 10.68 14.34
CA PRO A 111 -5.13 11.24 15.13
C PRO A 111 -3.80 10.47 14.94
N ASP A 112 -3.86 9.18 14.63
CA ASP A 112 -2.69 8.32 14.40
C ASP A 112 -2.44 8.01 12.91
N GLY A 113 -3.15 8.70 12.01
CA GLY A 113 -3.12 8.44 10.58
C GLY A 113 -3.51 7.00 10.17
N GLY A 114 -4.10 6.21 11.07
CA GLY A 114 -4.41 4.78 10.88
C GLY A 114 -3.31 3.80 11.27
N ALA A 115 -2.23 4.24 11.92
CA ALA A 115 -1.13 3.40 12.37
C ALA A 115 -1.58 2.21 13.23
N TYR A 116 -2.59 2.40 14.10
CA TYR A 116 -3.16 1.32 14.90
C TYR A 116 -3.67 0.17 14.03
N ILE A 117 -4.40 0.45 12.94
CA ILE A 117 -4.97 -0.58 12.07
C ILE A 117 -3.86 -1.33 11.32
N PHE A 118 -2.82 -0.65 10.84
CA PHE A 118 -1.63 -1.30 10.29
C PHE A 118 -1.03 -2.32 11.29
N ALA A 119 -0.78 -1.87 12.53
CA ALA A 119 -0.21 -2.71 13.57
C ALA A 119 -1.09 -3.92 13.89
N GLN A 120 -2.42 -3.74 13.94
CA GLN A 120 -3.35 -4.85 14.16
C GLN A 120 -3.35 -5.84 12.98
N CYS A 121 -3.32 -5.36 11.73
CA CYS A 121 -3.24 -6.25 10.57
C CYS A 121 -2.00 -7.13 10.62
N ILE A 122 -0.82 -6.56 10.88
CA ILE A 122 0.44 -7.32 11.01
C ILE A 122 0.31 -8.38 12.11
N LYS A 123 -0.13 -7.99 13.31
CA LYS A 123 -0.26 -8.91 14.46
C LYS A 123 -1.25 -10.03 14.20
N GLN A 124 -2.40 -9.74 13.57
CA GLN A 124 -3.41 -10.75 13.26
C GLN A 124 -2.95 -11.72 12.18
N ILE A 125 -2.26 -11.25 11.13
CA ILE A 125 -1.67 -12.14 10.12
C ILE A 125 -0.64 -13.04 10.77
N LYS A 126 0.33 -12.49 11.50
CA LYS A 126 1.40 -13.28 12.14
C LYS A 126 0.86 -14.32 13.12
N LYS A 127 -0.19 -13.98 13.87
CA LYS A 127 -0.87 -14.91 14.77
C LYS A 127 -1.56 -16.05 14.02
N LYS A 128 -2.19 -15.74 12.88
CA LYS A 128 -3.08 -16.67 12.17
C LYS A 128 -2.38 -17.50 11.10
N VAL A 129 -1.35 -16.94 10.47
CA VAL A 129 -0.53 -17.52 9.41
C VAL A 129 0.94 -17.16 9.68
N PRO A 130 1.61 -17.82 10.64
CA PRO A 130 2.99 -17.47 11.04
C PRO A 130 4.04 -17.62 9.93
N THR A 131 3.73 -18.39 8.88
CA THR A 131 4.58 -18.59 7.71
C THR A 131 4.47 -17.47 6.68
N CYS A 132 3.45 -16.61 6.77
CA CYS A 132 3.25 -15.49 5.86
C CYS A 132 4.12 -14.31 6.29
N LYS A 133 4.97 -13.83 5.38
CA LYS A 133 5.73 -12.59 5.59
C LYS A 133 4.85 -11.37 5.29
N VAL A 134 5.02 -10.31 6.06
CA VAL A 134 4.25 -9.08 5.97
C VAL A 134 5.14 -7.91 5.57
N GLU A 135 4.80 -7.28 4.44
CA GLU A 135 5.32 -5.97 4.06
C GLU A 135 4.28 -4.90 4.33
N VAL A 136 4.69 -3.76 4.89
CA VAL A 136 3.84 -2.56 4.93
C VAL A 136 4.32 -1.54 3.93
N LEU A 137 3.39 -0.92 3.20
CA LEU A 137 3.60 0.31 2.42
C LEU A 137 2.79 1.42 3.09
N THR A 138 3.46 2.27 3.86
CA THR A 138 2.77 3.23 4.74
C THR A 138 2.63 4.62 4.12
N PRO A 139 1.62 5.40 4.55
CA PRO A 139 1.66 6.85 4.39
C PRO A 139 2.83 7.47 5.17
N ASP A 140 2.97 8.80 5.08
CA ASP A 140 4.00 9.54 5.82
C ASP A 140 3.61 9.88 7.28
N PHE A 141 2.39 9.53 7.70
CA PHE A 141 1.80 9.85 9.01
C PHE A 141 1.92 11.33 9.38
N GLN A 142 2.06 12.24 8.41
CA GLN A 142 2.33 13.67 8.63
C GLN A 142 3.58 13.93 9.51
N GLY A 143 4.50 12.97 9.59
CA GLY A 143 5.68 13.05 10.45
C GLY A 143 5.42 12.78 11.93
N ASP A 144 4.30 12.15 12.28
CA ASP A 144 4.09 11.63 13.62
C ASP A 144 4.94 10.36 13.85
N TRP A 145 5.99 10.52 14.64
CA TRP A 145 6.93 9.45 14.96
C TRP A 145 6.36 8.41 15.91
N GLU A 146 5.34 8.75 16.72
CA GLU A 146 4.66 7.78 17.57
C GLU A 146 3.80 6.84 16.71
N SER A 147 3.07 7.37 15.73
CA SER A 147 2.37 6.57 14.72
C SER A 147 3.33 5.67 13.94
N LEU A 148 4.48 6.19 13.52
CA LEU A 148 5.52 5.38 12.88
C LEU A 148 5.96 4.23 13.80
N LYS A 149 6.25 4.55 15.07
CA LYS A 149 6.68 3.59 16.07
C LYS A 149 5.66 2.47 16.30
N VAL A 150 4.37 2.80 16.34
CA VAL A 150 3.29 1.81 16.48
C VAL A 150 3.35 0.75 15.37
N VAL A 151 3.61 1.15 14.13
CA VAL A 151 3.72 0.22 12.99
C VAL A 151 5.02 -0.57 13.06
N THR A 152 6.15 0.06 13.38
CA THR A 152 7.45 -0.65 13.49
C THR A 152 7.48 -1.65 14.64
N ASP A 153 6.84 -1.33 15.78
CA ASP A 153 6.73 -2.22 16.94
C ASP A 153 5.90 -3.48 16.65
N ALA A 154 5.02 -3.44 15.64
CA ALA A 154 4.34 -4.63 15.14
C ALA A 154 5.26 -5.56 14.31
N ASN A 155 6.49 -5.11 14.05
CA ASN A 155 7.60 -5.86 13.48
C ASN A 155 7.29 -6.47 12.10
N PRO A 156 6.92 -5.70 11.07
CA PRO A 156 6.78 -6.23 9.70
C PRO A 156 8.13 -6.73 9.16
N GLU A 157 8.13 -7.71 8.26
CA GLU A 157 9.36 -8.20 7.62
C GLU A 157 10.01 -7.13 6.71
N THR A 158 9.18 -6.33 6.05
CA THR A 158 9.63 -5.21 5.20
C THR A 158 8.79 -3.97 5.51
N PHE A 159 9.46 -2.85 5.75
CA PHE A 159 8.84 -1.54 5.85
C PHE A 159 9.11 -0.74 4.59
N ASN A 160 8.06 -0.34 3.89
CA ASN A 160 8.10 0.37 2.62
C ASN A 160 7.43 1.74 2.75
N HIS A 161 8.08 2.78 2.23
CA HIS A 161 7.47 4.08 1.99
C HIS A 161 7.99 4.64 0.67
N ASN A 162 7.10 4.84 -0.30
CA ASN A 162 7.51 5.35 -1.60
C ASN A 162 7.79 6.85 -1.54
N ILE A 163 8.95 7.26 -2.08
CA ILE A 163 9.26 8.66 -2.38
C ILE A 163 8.63 9.12 -3.71
N GLU A 164 8.30 8.16 -4.58
CA GLU A 164 7.52 8.29 -5.81
C GLU A 164 8.20 9.01 -6.97
N THR A 165 8.90 10.11 -6.73
CA THR A 165 9.57 10.88 -7.78
C THR A 165 10.70 11.74 -7.21
N VAL A 166 11.39 12.47 -8.08
CA VAL A 166 12.48 13.38 -7.71
C VAL A 166 11.94 14.65 -7.03
N LYS A 167 12.75 15.25 -6.15
CA LYS A 167 12.42 16.45 -5.36
C LYS A 167 11.80 17.59 -6.17
N ARG A 168 12.30 17.86 -7.38
CA ARG A 168 11.80 18.91 -8.28
C ARG A 168 10.34 18.71 -8.71
N ILE A 169 9.88 17.47 -8.82
CA ILE A 169 8.56 17.11 -9.35
C ILE A 169 7.58 16.79 -8.24
N PHE A 170 8.10 16.26 -7.13
CA PHE A 170 7.32 15.85 -5.96
C PHE A 170 6.16 16.80 -5.58
N PRO A 171 6.36 18.13 -5.41
CA PRO A 171 5.27 19.03 -5.00
C PRO A 171 4.15 19.16 -6.05
N ARG A 172 4.40 18.78 -7.30
CA ARG A 172 3.39 18.80 -8.38
C ARG A 172 2.51 17.56 -8.38
N VAL A 173 3.00 16.45 -7.82
CA VAL A 173 2.35 15.13 -7.98
C VAL A 173 1.88 14.50 -6.67
N ARG A 174 2.50 14.85 -5.53
CA ARG A 174 2.08 14.37 -4.20
C ARG A 174 1.41 15.48 -3.41
N ALA A 175 0.09 15.43 -3.32
CA ALA A 175 -0.69 16.37 -2.52
C ALA A 175 -0.35 16.20 -1.03
N LYS A 176 -0.05 17.31 -0.34
CA LYS A 176 0.33 17.40 1.08
C LYS A 176 1.56 16.58 1.51
N GLY A 177 2.27 15.93 0.58
CA GLY A 177 3.50 15.23 0.90
C GLY A 177 4.66 16.21 1.05
N ASP A 178 5.72 15.75 1.71
CA ASP A 178 7.01 16.44 1.77
C ASP A 178 8.15 15.46 1.44
N TYR A 179 9.01 15.83 0.49
CA TYR A 179 10.10 14.98 0.00
C TYR A 179 11.13 14.68 1.10
N GLU A 180 11.51 15.69 1.88
CA GLU A 180 12.47 15.55 2.97
C GLU A 180 11.87 14.78 4.14
N LEU A 181 10.57 14.93 4.38
CA LEU A 181 9.86 14.10 5.35
C LEU A 181 9.89 12.62 4.94
N SER A 182 9.60 12.30 3.67
CA SER A 182 9.67 10.91 3.19
C SER A 182 11.06 10.30 3.38
N LEU A 183 12.13 11.06 3.15
CA LEU A 183 13.50 10.59 3.40
C LEU A 183 13.78 10.41 4.90
N ARG A 184 13.41 11.39 5.73
CA ARG A 184 13.55 11.30 7.19
C ARG A 184 12.75 10.14 7.79
N LEU A 185 11.58 9.84 7.24
CA LEU A 185 10.78 8.69 7.67
C LEU A 185 11.55 7.39 7.44
N LEU A 186 12.11 7.17 6.24
CA LEU A 186 12.89 5.97 5.94
C LEU A 186 14.13 5.85 6.83
N ASP A 187 14.81 6.96 7.09
CA ASP A 187 15.93 7.04 8.04
C ASP A 187 15.49 6.62 9.45
N LYS A 188 14.39 7.17 9.97
CA LYS A 188 13.85 6.83 11.29
C LYS A 188 13.35 5.39 11.40
N VAL A 189 12.80 4.83 10.34
CA VAL A 189 12.48 3.40 10.30
C VAL A 189 13.75 2.57 10.48
N LYS A 190 14.88 2.97 9.89
CA LYS A 190 16.13 2.23 10.04
C LYS A 190 16.70 2.32 11.45
N ASP A 191 16.51 3.45 12.14
CA ASP A 191 16.84 3.59 13.56
C ASP A 191 15.97 2.68 14.44
N LEU A 192 14.67 2.60 14.17
CA LEU A 192 13.70 1.81 14.94
C LEU A 192 13.77 0.30 14.64
N MET A 193 14.13 -0.06 13.41
CA MET A 193 14.21 -1.43 12.92
C MET A 193 15.58 -1.68 12.25
N PRO A 194 16.68 -1.72 13.03
CA PRO A 194 18.04 -1.81 12.49
C PRO A 194 18.27 -3.08 11.65
N ASP A 195 17.62 -4.19 11.99
CA ASP A 195 17.70 -5.46 11.24
C ASP A 195 16.59 -5.60 10.18
N GLY A 196 15.60 -4.70 10.19
CA GLY A 196 14.49 -4.70 9.25
C GLY A 196 14.89 -4.23 7.85
N VAL A 197 14.15 -4.72 6.84
CA VAL A 197 14.30 -4.27 5.46
C VAL A 197 13.50 -2.98 5.26
N THR A 198 14.18 -1.90 4.95
CA THR A 198 13.57 -0.65 4.49
C THR A 198 13.53 -0.61 2.96
N LYS A 199 12.39 -0.22 2.40
CA LYS A 199 12.14 -0.19 0.95
C LYS A 199 11.52 1.15 0.54
N SER A 200 11.79 1.55 -0.70
CA SER A 200 11.11 2.66 -1.34
C SER A 200 10.93 2.37 -2.83
N GLY A 201 10.10 3.16 -3.49
CA GLY A 201 9.79 3.08 -4.90
C GLY A 201 9.73 4.46 -5.56
N MET A 202 10.03 4.49 -6.86
CA MET A 202 9.91 5.66 -7.72
C MET A 202 9.19 5.26 -9.01
N MET A 203 8.30 6.14 -9.47
CA MET A 203 7.72 6.07 -10.80
C MET A 203 8.55 6.91 -11.75
N VAL A 204 8.79 6.37 -12.94
CA VAL A 204 9.43 7.07 -14.06
C VAL A 204 8.39 7.50 -15.08
N GLY A 205 8.69 8.55 -15.84
CA GLY A 205 7.82 9.15 -16.84
C GLY A 205 6.99 10.35 -16.34
N LEU A 206 7.30 10.89 -15.15
CA LEU A 206 6.63 12.05 -14.55
C LEU A 206 7.30 13.39 -14.91
N GLY A 207 8.40 13.34 -15.68
CA GLY A 207 9.18 14.50 -16.10
C GLY A 207 10.55 14.61 -15.42
N GLU A 208 10.97 13.55 -14.74
CA GLU A 208 12.30 13.42 -14.15
C GLU A 208 13.35 13.25 -15.24
N THR A 209 14.56 13.69 -14.93
CA THR A 209 15.72 13.59 -15.82
C THR A 209 16.66 12.52 -15.26
N LYS A 210 17.43 11.88 -16.13
CA LYS A 210 18.45 10.90 -15.72
C LYS A 210 19.63 11.54 -14.97
N THR A 211 19.76 12.85 -15.09
CA THR A 211 20.84 13.70 -14.56
C THR A 211 20.25 14.78 -13.70
#